data_AF-A0A6S7JPH6-F1
#
_entry.id   AF-A0A6S7JPH6-F1
#
_cell.length_a   1.000
_cell.length_b   1.000
_cell.length_c   1.000
_cell.angle_alpha   90.00
_cell.angle_beta   90.00
_cell.angle_gamma   90.00
#
_symmetry.space_group_name_H-M   'P 1'
#
loop_
_entity.id
_entity.type
_entity.pdbx_description
1 polymer ?
#
loop_
_entity_poly.entity_id
_entity_poly.type
_entity_poly.pdbx_seq_one_letter_code
_entity_poly.pdbx_strand_id
1 'polypeptide(L)'
;MECTDLGSSDDGSSVEEDNAGLAYADEPLADDEWLQNYNRQERERLELQEKLGRRLDGSVEVSEWCNCGNCDITLLTNNSECHCCFELEGCEEAMNREEVIQDLKAEGVQNAKCVTQHPGFNPAFINFPCIDHIKYNGFIVDVHRIDGVS
;
A
#
# COMPACT_ATOMS: atom_id res chain seq x y z
N MET A 1 35.42 -58.23 29.25
CA MET A 1 36.10 -58.98 28.18
C MET A 1 35.35 -58.71 26.89
N GLU A 2 35.85 -57.78 26.09
CA GLU A 2 36.84 -58.02 25.01
C GLU A 2 36.14 -58.64 23.79
N CYS A 3 35.95 -57.95 22.66
CA CYS A 3 36.84 -57.23 21.72
C CYS A 3 36.95 -58.05 20.41
N THR A 4 37.10 -57.31 19.29
CA THR A 4 37.54 -57.65 17.92
C THR A 4 36.47 -57.73 16.83
N ASP A 5 36.71 -57.32 15.57
CA ASP A 5 37.63 -56.36 14.94
C ASP A 5 37.27 -56.30 13.43
N LEU A 6 37.37 -55.11 12.85
CA LEU A 6 37.62 -54.70 11.45
C LEU A 6 37.23 -55.54 10.22
N GLY A 7 36.71 -54.81 9.21
CA GLY A 7 36.80 -55.19 7.80
C GLY A 7 36.10 -54.21 6.86
N SER A 8 36.72 -53.06 6.59
CA SER A 8 36.34 -52.09 5.53
C SER A 8 36.30 -52.73 4.14
N SER A 9 35.45 -52.20 3.25
CA SER A 9 35.80 -51.90 1.85
C SER A 9 34.76 -50.94 1.27
N ASP A 10 35.17 -49.69 1.06
CA ASP A 10 34.58 -48.72 0.13
C ASP A 10 34.63 -49.27 -1.30
N ASP A 11 33.52 -49.17 -2.04
CA ASP A 11 33.53 -49.12 -3.51
C ASP A 11 32.54 -48.04 -3.95
N GLY A 12 33.10 -46.96 -4.50
CA GLY A 12 32.40 -45.75 -4.86
C GLY A 12 31.51 -45.92 -6.08
N SER A 13 30.24 -45.56 -5.93
CA SER A 13 29.38 -45.21 -7.06
C SER A 13 29.32 -43.69 -7.15
N SER A 14 29.92 -43.18 -8.22
CA SER A 14 29.79 -41.83 -8.74
C SER A 14 28.33 -41.39 -8.83
N VAL A 15 27.94 -40.50 -7.91
CA VAL A 15 26.88 -39.54 -8.17
C VAL A 15 27.59 -38.22 -8.46
N GLU A 16 27.49 -37.77 -9.71
CA GLU A 16 27.70 -36.36 -10.01
C GLU A 16 26.61 -35.62 -9.22
N GLU A 17 26.92 -35.26 -7.97
CA GLU A 17 26.10 -34.38 -7.16
C GLU A 17 26.15 -33.02 -7.84
N ASP A 18 25.20 -32.85 -8.75
CA ASP A 18 24.73 -31.56 -9.17
C ASP A 18 24.55 -30.69 -7.91
N ASN A 19 25.33 -29.61 -7.92
CA ASN A 19 25.54 -28.56 -6.91
C ASN A 19 24.25 -27.82 -6.46
N ALA A 20 23.10 -28.51 -6.43
CA ALA A 20 21.79 -27.98 -6.08
C ALA A 20 21.69 -27.59 -4.59
N GLY A 21 22.58 -28.11 -3.73
CA GLY A 21 22.62 -27.81 -2.29
C GLY A 21 23.36 -26.52 -1.91
N LEU A 22 24.06 -25.86 -2.84
CA LEU A 22 24.79 -24.60 -2.59
C LEU A 22 24.12 -23.37 -3.22
N ALA A 23 23.08 -23.55 -4.03
CA ALA A 23 22.27 -22.42 -4.46
C ALA A 23 21.68 -21.78 -3.20
N TYR A 24 22.01 -20.51 -2.95
CA TYR A 24 21.55 -19.70 -1.81
C TYR A 24 22.25 -19.94 -0.46
N ALA A 25 23.29 -20.78 -0.38
CA ALA A 25 24.02 -20.99 0.89
C ALA A 25 24.81 -19.74 1.36
N ASP A 26 25.20 -18.88 0.41
CA ASP A 26 25.89 -17.62 0.68
C ASP A 26 24.94 -16.42 0.83
N GLU A 27 23.63 -16.63 0.70
CA GLU A 27 22.66 -15.56 0.87
C GLU A 27 22.44 -15.28 2.37
N PRO A 28 22.48 -14.00 2.79
CA PRO A 28 22.24 -13.65 4.17
C PRO A 28 20.82 -14.04 4.56
N LEU A 29 20.69 -14.86 5.62
CA LEU A 29 19.40 -15.11 6.24
C LEU A 29 18.87 -13.80 6.83
N ALA A 30 17.56 -13.59 6.73
CA ALA A 30 16.91 -12.47 7.39
C ALA A 30 17.18 -12.52 8.90
N ASP A 31 17.70 -11.41 9.44
CA ASP A 31 17.89 -11.29 10.88
C ASP A 31 16.54 -11.13 11.61
N ASP A 32 16.58 -11.28 12.93
CA ASP A 32 15.37 -11.22 13.76
C ASP A 32 14.66 -9.87 13.70
N GLU A 33 15.39 -8.77 13.48
CA GLU A 33 14.81 -7.42 13.37
C GLU A 33 14.03 -7.30 12.06
N TRP A 34 14.63 -7.74 10.96
CA TRP A 34 14.00 -7.77 9.65
C TRP A 34 12.74 -8.64 9.66
N LEU A 35 12.82 -9.84 10.24
CA LEU A 35 11.67 -10.74 10.37
C LEU A 35 10.53 -10.11 11.19
N GLN A 36 10.85 -9.43 12.29
CA GLN A 36 9.85 -8.72 13.08
C GLN A 36 9.20 -7.57 12.32
N ASN A 37 9.98 -6.79 11.58
CA ASN A 37 9.47 -5.70 10.75
C ASN A 37 8.58 -6.23 9.62
N TYR A 38 9.02 -7.26 8.91
CA TYR A 38 8.26 -7.93 7.86
C TYR A 38 6.93 -8.47 8.38
N ASN A 39 6.95 -9.21 9.49
CA ASN A 39 5.73 -9.77 10.08
C ASN A 39 4.75 -8.67 10.54
N ARG A 40 5.28 -7.53 11.02
CA ARG A 40 4.46 -6.36 11.37
C ARG A 40 3.78 -5.78 10.14
N GLN A 41 4.56 -5.51 9.08
CA GLN A 41 4.05 -4.94 7.84
C GLN A 41 3.03 -5.86 7.16
N GLU A 42 3.27 -7.16 7.13
CA GLU A 42 2.31 -8.12 6.56
C GLU A 42 0.98 -8.12 7.32
N ARG A 43 1.04 -8.05 8.66
CA ARG A 43 -0.18 -7.94 9.46
C ARG A 43 -0.93 -6.64 9.17
N GLU A 44 -0.24 -5.50 9.14
CA GLU A 44 -0.85 -4.19 8.83
C GLU A 44 -1.46 -4.18 7.41
N ARG A 45 -0.77 -4.78 6.44
CA ARG A 45 -1.24 -4.95 5.06
C ARG A 45 -2.52 -5.81 4.99
N LEU A 46 -2.54 -6.93 5.70
CA LEU A 46 -3.69 -7.84 5.73
C LEU A 46 -4.90 -7.19 6.44
N GLU A 47 -4.69 -6.55 7.58
CA GLU A 47 -5.74 -5.80 8.30
C GLU A 47 -6.34 -4.70 7.42
N LEU A 48 -5.50 -3.96 6.69
CA LEU A 48 -5.96 -2.94 5.75
C LEU A 48 -6.75 -3.56 4.58
N GLN A 49 -6.24 -4.64 3.99
CA GLN A 49 -6.92 -5.31 2.88
C GLN A 49 -8.29 -5.87 3.29
N GLU A 50 -8.41 -6.43 4.49
CA GLU A 50 -9.68 -6.89 5.04
C GLU A 50 -10.65 -5.72 5.26
N LYS A 51 -10.18 -4.65 5.92
CA LYS A 51 -10.97 -3.42 6.14
C LYS A 51 -11.53 -2.87 4.83
N LEU A 52 -10.69 -2.76 3.81
CA LEU A 52 -11.10 -2.25 2.49
C LEU A 52 -12.03 -3.22 1.77
N GLY A 53 -11.80 -4.53 1.89
CA GLY A 53 -12.70 -5.56 1.35
C GLY A 53 -14.13 -5.42 1.88
N ARG A 54 -14.27 -5.21 3.19
CA ARG A 54 -15.57 -4.97 3.85
C ARG A 54 -16.25 -3.67 3.42
N ARG A 55 -15.48 -2.67 2.96
CA ARG A 55 -16.05 -1.44 2.38
C ARG A 55 -16.58 -1.73 0.97
N LEU A 56 -15.80 -2.44 0.15
CA LEU A 56 -16.16 -2.74 -1.23
C LEU A 56 -17.39 -3.66 -1.34
N ASP A 57 -17.48 -4.68 -0.48
CA ASP A 57 -18.60 -5.63 -0.49
C ASP A 57 -19.89 -5.07 0.13
N GLY A 58 -19.85 -3.84 0.64
CA GLY A 58 -20.98 -3.16 1.26
C GLY A 58 -21.29 -3.62 2.70
N SER A 59 -20.43 -4.43 3.33
CA SER A 59 -20.56 -4.81 4.75
C SER A 59 -20.40 -3.63 5.70
N VAL A 60 -19.79 -2.53 5.23
CA VAL A 60 -19.66 -1.26 5.95
C VAL A 60 -20.29 -0.17 5.09
N GLU A 61 -21.26 0.57 5.64
CA GLU A 61 -21.92 1.64 4.89
C GLU A 61 -20.95 2.78 4.53
N VAL A 62 -21.16 3.41 3.38
CA VAL A 62 -20.31 4.52 2.89
C VAL A 62 -20.21 5.65 3.91
N SER A 63 -21.32 5.97 4.59
CA SER A 63 -21.36 7.01 5.62
C SER A 63 -20.47 6.74 6.84
N GLU A 64 -20.05 5.49 7.07
CA GLU A 64 -19.17 5.13 8.20
C GLU A 64 -17.69 5.44 7.92
N TRP A 65 -17.30 5.59 6.64
CA TRP A 65 -15.90 5.81 6.26
C TRP A 65 -15.66 6.99 5.32
N CYS A 66 -16.69 7.48 4.64
CA CYS A 66 -16.60 8.65 3.77
C CYS A 66 -16.82 9.93 4.57
N ASN A 67 -15.76 10.73 4.72
CA ASN A 67 -15.82 12.04 5.35
C ASN A 67 -16.08 13.18 4.34
N CYS A 68 -15.84 12.96 3.05
CA CYS A 68 -16.01 13.99 2.01
C CYS A 68 -17.43 14.09 1.45
N GLY A 69 -18.27 13.07 1.68
CA GLY A 69 -19.65 13.00 1.20
C GLY A 69 -19.83 12.66 -0.29
N ASN A 70 -18.73 12.40 -1.02
CA ASN A 70 -18.75 12.16 -2.47
C ASN A 70 -18.20 10.77 -2.87
N CYS A 71 -17.84 9.90 -1.92
CA CYS A 71 -17.43 8.53 -2.25
C CYS A 71 -18.65 7.69 -2.64
N ASP A 72 -18.50 6.82 -3.63
CA ASP A 72 -19.55 5.93 -4.10
C ASP A 72 -18.95 4.57 -4.46
N ILE A 73 -19.39 3.51 -3.77
CA ILE A 73 -18.92 2.13 -3.99
C ILE A 73 -19.26 1.64 -5.39
N THR A 74 -20.35 2.11 -6.00
CA THR A 74 -20.78 1.65 -7.33
C THR A 74 -19.80 2.05 -8.44
N LEU A 75 -18.92 3.02 -8.17
CA LEU A 75 -17.87 3.48 -9.08
C LEU A 75 -16.52 2.80 -8.81
N LEU A 76 -16.41 1.97 -7.77
CA LEU A 76 -15.17 1.30 -7.37
C LEU A 76 -15.09 -0.11 -7.96
N THR A 77 -13.90 -0.49 -8.41
CA THR A 77 -13.64 -1.81 -9.00
C THR A 77 -12.71 -2.68 -8.15
N ASN A 78 -11.89 -2.05 -7.30
CA ASN A 78 -10.96 -2.73 -6.42
C ASN A 78 -11.08 -2.22 -4.98
N ASN A 79 -10.78 -3.07 -4.01
CA ASN A 79 -10.81 -2.69 -2.60
C ASN A 79 -9.76 -1.61 -2.30
N SER A 80 -8.65 -1.58 -3.03
CA SER A 80 -7.61 -0.55 -2.89
C SER A 80 -8.08 0.87 -3.21
N GLU A 81 -9.27 1.01 -3.83
CA GLU A 81 -9.90 2.29 -4.15
C GLU A 81 -10.90 2.74 -3.07
N CYS A 82 -11.19 1.91 -2.05
CA CYS A 82 -12.14 2.20 -0.97
C CYS A 82 -11.57 3.12 0.12
N HIS A 83 -10.88 4.18 -0.30
CA HIS A 83 -10.37 5.24 0.56
C HIS A 83 -11.17 6.53 0.35
N CYS A 84 -11.47 7.23 1.44
CA CYS A 84 -11.94 8.60 1.32
C CYS A 84 -10.75 9.50 0.96
N CYS A 85 -10.96 10.57 0.20
CA CYS A 85 -9.88 11.54 -0.07
C CYS A 85 -9.29 12.13 1.22
N PHE A 86 -10.04 12.19 2.33
CA PHE A 86 -9.51 12.62 3.63
C PHE A 86 -8.67 11.56 4.37
N GLU A 87 -8.65 10.31 3.89
CA GLU A 87 -7.77 9.27 4.44
C GLU A 87 -6.41 9.23 3.72
N LEU A 88 -6.27 9.95 2.59
CA LEU A 88 -5.03 10.04 1.83
C LEU A 88 -4.13 11.13 2.41
N GLU A 89 -2.84 10.84 2.49
CA GLU A 89 -1.86 11.78 3.03
C GLU A 89 -1.75 13.01 2.13
N GLY A 90 -1.68 14.20 2.73
CA GLY A 90 -1.55 15.45 1.98
C GLY A 90 -2.86 16.01 1.42
N CYS A 91 -3.94 15.23 1.35
CA CYS A 91 -5.22 15.71 0.80
C CYS A 91 -5.88 16.79 1.67
N GLU A 92 -5.89 16.62 2.99
CA GLU A 92 -6.48 17.61 3.89
C GLU A 92 -5.67 18.91 3.87
N GLU A 93 -4.34 18.82 3.89
CA GLU A 93 -3.44 19.95 3.81
C GLU A 93 -3.60 20.68 2.47
N ALA A 94 -3.72 19.95 1.36
CA ALA A 94 -3.95 20.51 0.02
C ALA A 94 -5.23 21.35 -0.04
N MET A 95 -6.33 20.81 0.48
CA MET A 95 -7.63 21.48 0.49
C MET A 95 -7.65 22.73 1.37
N ASN A 96 -6.81 22.77 2.41
CA ASN A 96 -6.74 23.87 3.37
C ASN A 96 -5.63 24.90 3.09
N ARG A 97 -4.93 24.81 1.95
CA ARG A 97 -3.94 25.84 1.57
C ARG A 97 -4.64 27.18 1.32
N GLU A 98 -4.05 28.27 1.80
CA GLU A 98 -4.64 29.61 1.67
C GLU A 98 -4.94 29.98 0.22
N GLU A 99 -4.03 29.68 -0.71
CA GLU A 99 -4.22 29.93 -2.15
C GLU A 99 -5.44 29.17 -2.70
N VAL A 100 -5.63 27.92 -2.29
CA VAL A 100 -6.75 27.08 -2.71
C VAL A 100 -8.05 27.61 -2.12
N ILE A 101 -8.05 28.02 -0.86
CA ILE A 101 -9.21 28.63 -0.20
C ILE A 101 -9.61 29.93 -0.89
N GLN A 102 -8.65 30.75 -1.31
CA GLN A 102 -8.91 32.00 -2.04
C GLN A 102 -9.55 31.75 -3.41
N ASP A 103 -9.02 30.79 -4.17
CA ASP A 103 -9.57 30.41 -5.47
C ASP A 103 -10.98 29.82 -5.33
N LEU A 104 -11.20 28.93 -4.36
CA LEU A 104 -12.52 28.39 -4.03
C LEU A 104 -13.52 29.51 -3.70
N LYS A 105 -13.12 30.49 -2.89
CA LYS A 105 -13.96 31.65 -2.57
C LYS A 105 -14.26 32.51 -3.80
N ALA A 106 -13.28 32.70 -4.68
CA ALA A 106 -13.44 33.45 -5.94
C ALA A 106 -14.43 32.77 -6.89
N GLU A 107 -14.45 31.43 -6.91
CA GLU A 107 -15.42 30.62 -7.65
C GLU A 107 -16.77 30.47 -6.94
N GLY A 108 -16.94 31.05 -5.75
CA GLY A 108 -18.19 31.00 -4.98
C GLY A 108 -18.38 29.70 -4.17
N VAL A 109 -17.34 28.87 -4.05
CA VAL A 109 -17.33 27.65 -3.22
C VAL A 109 -16.91 28.01 -1.79
N GLN A 110 -17.88 27.97 -0.86
CA GLN A 110 -17.62 28.38 0.53
C GLN A 110 -17.17 27.23 1.44
N ASN A 111 -17.41 25.97 1.05
CA ASN A 111 -17.13 24.78 1.85
C ASN A 111 -16.77 23.60 0.93
N ALA A 112 -15.60 23.64 0.30
CA ALA A 112 -15.11 22.49 -0.44
C ALA A 112 -14.81 21.35 0.54
N LYS A 113 -15.51 20.23 0.40
CA LYS A 113 -15.39 19.04 1.27
C LYS A 113 -14.74 17.88 0.57
N CYS A 114 -14.50 17.97 -0.74
CA CYS A 114 -13.96 16.88 -1.52
C CYS A 114 -12.87 17.39 -2.47
N VAL A 115 -11.88 16.54 -2.71
CA VAL A 115 -10.80 16.80 -3.66
C VAL A 115 -11.30 17.09 -5.07
N THR A 116 -12.47 16.57 -5.45
CA THR A 116 -13.10 16.87 -6.76
C THR A 116 -13.50 18.33 -6.93
N GLN A 117 -13.59 19.07 -5.82
CA GLN A 117 -13.90 20.50 -5.80
C GLN A 117 -12.63 21.36 -5.76
N HIS A 118 -11.45 20.75 -5.63
CA HIS A 118 -10.18 21.48 -5.63
C HIS A 118 -9.97 22.16 -7.00
N PRO A 119 -9.55 23.43 -7.08
CA PRO A 119 -9.41 24.14 -8.37
C PRO A 119 -8.38 23.49 -9.32
N GLY A 120 -7.35 22.86 -8.76
CA GLY A 120 -6.37 22.04 -9.49
C GLY A 120 -6.81 20.62 -9.86
N PHE A 121 -8.06 20.22 -9.54
CA PHE A 121 -8.56 18.88 -9.83
C PHE A 121 -8.85 18.72 -11.33
N ASN A 122 -8.34 17.63 -11.92
CA ASN A 122 -8.65 17.25 -13.30
C ASN A 122 -9.36 15.89 -13.30
N PRO A 123 -10.56 15.75 -13.90
CA PRO A 123 -11.26 14.48 -14.00
C PRO A 123 -10.46 13.35 -14.69
N ALA A 124 -9.45 13.69 -15.50
CA ALA A 124 -8.54 12.70 -16.07
C ALA A 124 -7.75 11.91 -15.02
N PHE A 125 -7.60 12.44 -13.79
CA PHE A 125 -6.93 11.75 -12.68
C PHE A 125 -7.76 10.63 -12.06
N ILE A 126 -9.06 10.51 -12.39
CA ILE A 126 -9.95 9.47 -11.85
C ILE A 126 -9.66 8.08 -12.47
N ASN A 127 -9.02 8.03 -13.65
CA ASN A 127 -8.66 6.77 -14.32
C ASN A 127 -7.27 6.23 -13.92
N PHE A 128 -6.54 6.93 -13.06
CA PHE A 128 -5.29 6.44 -12.52
C PHE A 128 -5.59 5.80 -11.16
N PRO A 129 -5.15 4.55 -10.91
CA PRO A 129 -5.48 3.80 -9.70
C PRO A 129 -4.98 4.45 -8.40
N CYS A 130 -4.23 5.56 -8.50
CA CYS A 130 -3.84 6.42 -7.41
C CYS A 130 -3.97 7.88 -7.90
N ILE A 131 -4.73 8.73 -7.20
CA ILE A 131 -4.64 10.18 -7.38
C ILE A 131 -3.30 10.58 -6.73
N ASP A 132 -2.19 10.34 -7.41
CA ASP A 132 -0.86 10.62 -6.84
C ASP A 132 -0.58 12.13 -6.83
N HIS A 133 -1.24 12.89 -7.70
CA HIS A 133 -0.89 14.28 -7.96
C HIS A 133 -2.11 15.16 -8.29
N ILE A 134 -2.32 16.19 -7.47
CA ILE A 134 -3.12 17.35 -7.87
C ILE A 134 -2.16 18.43 -8.36
N LYS A 135 -2.32 18.88 -9.61
CA LYS A 135 -1.50 19.97 -10.15
C LYS A 135 -2.18 21.31 -9.89
N TYR A 136 -1.51 22.20 -9.18
CA TYR A 136 -2.03 23.54 -8.90
C TYR A 136 -0.93 24.60 -9.06
N ASN A 137 -1.18 25.60 -9.90
CA ASN A 137 -0.23 26.68 -10.20
C ASN A 137 1.20 26.21 -10.59
N GLY A 138 1.31 25.08 -11.27
CA GLY A 138 2.60 24.50 -11.68
C GLY A 138 3.32 23.71 -10.59
N PHE A 139 2.78 23.65 -9.37
CA PHE A 139 3.24 22.78 -8.31
C PHE A 139 2.44 21.48 -8.30
N ILE A 140 3.16 20.38 -8.09
CA ILE A 140 2.56 19.09 -7.82
C ILE A 140 2.30 19.03 -6.31
N VAL A 141 1.04 18.85 -5.93
CA VAL A 141 0.70 18.45 -4.56
C VAL A 141 0.66 16.94 -4.58
N ASP A 142 1.74 16.33 -4.08
CA ASP A 142 1.83 14.89 -3.93
C ASP A 142 0.81 14.46 -2.88
N VAL A 143 -0.20 13.73 -3.33
CA VAL A 143 -1.13 13.02 -2.46
C VAL A 143 -0.55 11.62 -2.36
N HIS A 144 0.38 11.43 -1.44
CA HIS A 144 0.95 10.12 -1.23
C HIS A 144 -0.12 9.20 -0.65
N ARG A 145 -0.23 8.01 -1.21
CA ARG A 145 -0.78 6.87 -0.47
C ARG A 145 0.11 6.67 0.75
N ILE A 146 -0.48 6.39 1.92
CA ILE A 146 0.25 5.87 3.08
C ILE A 146 0.72 4.47 2.69
N ASP A 147 1.75 4.39 1.86
CA ASP A 147 2.51 3.18 1.66
C ASP A 147 3.56 3.19 2.76
N GLY A 148 3.29 2.41 3.81
CA GLY A 148 4.33 2.04 4.76
C GLY A 148 5.38 1.22 4.03
N VAL A 149 6.30 1.88 3.33
CA VAL A 149 7.49 1.28 2.72
C VAL A 149 8.62 2.31 2.73
N SER A 150 9.64 2.05 3.55
CA SER A 150 11.04 2.41 3.27
C SER A 150 11.90 1.26 3.76
#